data_AF-A0A9X4SKD0-F1
#
_entry.id   AF-A0A9X4SKD0-F1
#
_cell.length_a   1.000
_cell.length_b   1.000
_cell.length_c   1.000
_cell.angle_alpha   90.00
_cell.angle_beta   90.00
_cell.angle_gamma   90.00
#
_symmetry.space_group_name_H-M   'P 1'
#
loop_
_entity.id
_entity.type
_entity.pdbx_description
1 polymer ?
#
loop_
_entity_poly.entity_id
_entity_poly.type
_entity_poly.pdbx_seq_one_letter_code
_entity_poly.pdbx_strand_id
1 'polypeptide(L)' 'QIQVFFNSLNLKSGTVKGYFLTCKSIFDFAKRMEIISKDPTLNVKLSLSKKTLEDIKKQNRKLFTVEDLA' A
#
# COMPACT_ATOMS: atom_id res chain seq x y z
N GLN A 1 4.93 17.49 1.97
CA GLN A 1 3.50 17.63 1.60
C GLN A 1 2.82 16.28 1.42
N ILE A 2 3.28 15.39 0.53
CA ILE A 2 2.67 14.05 0.35
C ILE A 2 2.69 13.20 1.64
N GLN A 3 3.78 13.23 2.42
CA GLN A 3 3.84 12.55 3.71
C GLN A 3 2.73 13.01 4.68
N VAL A 4 2.46 14.31 4.74
CA VAL A 4 1.44 14.90 5.63
C VAL A 4 0.05 14.44 5.19
N PHE A 5 -0.20 14.42 3.88
CA PHE A 5 -1.44 13.88 3.32
C PHE A 5 -1.68 12.43 3.76
N PHE A 6 -0.71 11.53 3.54
CA PHE A 6 -0.88 10.13 3.93
C PHE A 6 -0.98 9.93 5.44
N ASN A 7 -0.32 10.77 6.25
CA ASN A 7 -0.43 10.73 7.71
C ASN A 7 -1.80 11.23 8.21
N SER A 8 -2.47 12.13 7.48
CA SER A 8 -3.80 12.64 7.84
C SER A 8 -4.94 11.67 7.51
N LEU A 9 -4.69 10.61 6.74
CA LEU A 9 -5.71 9.64 6.38
C LEU A 9 -6.04 8.75 7.58
N ASN A 10 -7.26 8.88 8.11
CA ASN A 10 -7.79 7.98 9.13
C ASN A 10 -8.35 6.69 8.49
N LEU A 11 -7.47 5.91 7.85
CA LEU A 11 -7.83 4.68 7.13
C LEU A 11 -6.98 3.51 7.62
N LYS A 12 -7.44 2.29 7.34
CA LYS A 12 -6.66 1.07 7.60
C LYS A 12 -5.32 1.14 6.86
N SER A 13 -4.26 0.72 7.52
CA SER A 13 -2.89 0.74 6.97
C SER A 13 -2.78 0.07 5.59
N GLY A 14 -3.53 -1.02 5.37
CA GLY A 14 -3.61 -1.70 4.07
C GLY A 14 -4.22 -0.82 2.98
N THR A 15 -5.27 -0.06 3.28
CA THR A 15 -5.91 0.87 2.36
C THR A 15 -4.99 2.05 2.03
N VAL A 16 -4.34 2.63 3.05
CA VAL A 16 -3.35 3.71 2.87
C VAL A 16 -2.19 3.24 1.99
N LYS A 17 -1.71 2.01 2.20
CA LYS A 17 -0.67 1.40 1.35
C LYS A 17 -1.14 1.23 -0.09
N GLY A 18 -2.38 0.77 -0.29
CA GLY A 18 -2.98 0.65 -1.63
C GLY A 18 -2.97 1.99 -2.36
N TYR A 19 -3.49 3.04 -1.73
CA TYR A 19 -3.49 4.39 -2.31
C TYR A 19 -2.09 4.93 -2.59
N PHE A 20 -1.14 4.71 -1.69
CA PHE A 20 0.24 5.14 -1.91
C PHE A 20 0.86 4.44 -3.12
N LEU A 21 0.66 3.14 -3.28
CA LEU A 21 1.18 2.39 -4.42
C LEU A 21 0.57 2.88 -5.74
N THR A 22 -0.74 3.16 -5.76
CA THR A 22 -1.41 3.74 -6.93
C THR A 22 -0.84 5.12 -7.28
N CYS A 23 -0.70 6.02 -6.29
CA CYS A 23 -0.07 7.33 -6.49
C CYS A 23 1.35 7.19 -7.03
N LYS A 24 2.16 6.30 -6.45
CA LYS A 24 3.52 6.05 -6.89
C LYS A 24 3.57 5.60 -8.36
N SER A 25 2.72 4.68 -8.78
CA SER A 25 2.64 4.24 -10.17
C SER A 25 2.30 5.38 -11.15
N ILE A 26 1.43 6.31 -10.74
CA ILE A 26 1.07 7.49 -11.54
C ILE A 26 2.28 8.43 -11.67
N PHE A 27 2.98 8.72 -10.57
CA PHE A 27 4.15 9.59 -10.61
C PHE A 27 5.35 8.95 -11.34
N ASP A 28 5.54 7.63 -11.20
CA ASP A 28 6.53 6.89 -11.98
C ASP A 28 6.22 6.96 -13.48
N PHE A 29 4.94 6.84 -13.86
CA PHE A 29 4.52 7.03 -15.25
C PHE A 29 4.76 8.47 -15.73
N ALA A 30 4.36 9.48 -14.96
CA ALA A 30 4.58 10.88 -15.30
C ALA A 30 6.07 11.21 -15.46
N LYS A 31 6.93 10.62 -14.64
CA LYS A 31 8.39 10.76 -14.75
C LYS A 31 8.93 10.08 -16.01
N ARG A 32 8.45 8.89 -16.36
CA ARG A 32 8.83 8.19 -17.62
C ARG A 32 8.42 8.97 -18.87
N MET A 33 7.31 9.70 -18.80
CA MET A 33 6.82 10.57 -19.87
C MET A 33 7.47 11.96 -19.86
N GLU A 34 8.46 12.20 -18.98
CA GLU A 34 9.16 13.48 -18.80
C GLU A 34 8.23 14.66 -18.46
N ILE A 35 7.01 14.38 -17.97
CA ILE A 35 6.03 15.39 -17.53
C ILE A 35 6.52 16.07 -16.25
N ILE A 36 7.23 15.31 -15.39
CA ILE A 36 7.82 15.81 -14.15
C ILE A 36 9.29 15.42 -14.04
N SER A 37 10.10 16.34 -13.51
CA SER A 37 11.54 16.12 -13.31
C SER A 37 11.86 15.31 -12.04
N LYS A 38 11.01 15.39 -11.02
CA LYS A 38 11.21 14.73 -9.73
C LYS A 38 9.94 14.07 -9.24
N ASP A 39 10.05 12.81 -8.84
CA ASP A 39 8.96 12.07 -8.21
C ASP A 39 8.81 12.53 -6.73
N PRO A 40 7.66 13.10 -6.35
CA PRO A 40 7.41 13.57 -5.00
C PRO A 40 7.14 12.43 -4.00
N THR A 41 6.96 11.19 -4.45
CA THR A 41 6.70 10.01 -3.61
C THR A 41 7.96 9.31 -3.09
N LEU A 42 9.13 9.61 -3.66
CA LEU A 42 10.43 9.01 -3.29
C LEU A 42 10.77 9.06 -1.80
N ASN A 43 10.38 10.13 -1.11
CA ASN A 43 10.75 10.37 0.29
C ASN A 43 9.63 10.03 1.29
N VAL A 44 8.56 9.39 0.84
CA VAL A 44 7.41 9.07 1.69
C VAL A 44 7.67 7.77 2.45
N LYS A 45 7.71 7.85 3.77
CA LYS A 45 7.75 6.69 4.67
C LYS A 45 6.35 6.41 5.15
N LEU A 46 5.72 5.37 4.61
CA LEU A 46 4.49 4.85 5.20
C LEU A 46 4.81 4.25 6.56
N SER A 47 4.13 4.72 7.62
CA SER A 47 4.12 4.04 8.92
C SER A 47 3.31 2.75 8.78
N LEU A 48 3.94 1.73 8.20
CA LEU A 48 3.35 0.41 8.10
C LEU A 48 3.34 -0.20 9.50
N SER A 49 2.16 -0.49 10.03
CA SER A 49 2.04 -1.43 11.14
C SER A 49 2.73 -2.73 10.72
N LYS A 50 3.70 -3.20 11.51
CA LYS A 50 4.38 -4.48 11.27
C LYS A 50 3.30 -5.56 11.33
N LYS A 51 3.04 -6.23 10.21
CA LYS A 51 2.17 -7.41 10.21
C LYS A 51 2.80 -8.46 11.12
N THR A 52 2.08 -8.89 12.14
CA THR A 52 2.49 -10.00 12.99
C THR A 52 2.26 -11.32 12.25
N LEU A 53 2.97 -12.39 12.64
CA LEU A 53 2.76 -13.74 12.09
C LEU A 53 1.28 -14.19 12.20
N GLU A 54 0.56 -13.68 13.20
CA GLU A 54 -0.85 -13.93 13.45
C GLU A 54 -1.76 -13.30 12.38
N ASP A 55 -1.44 -12.10 11.90
CA ASP A 55 -2.18 -11.44 10.81
C ASP A 55 -2.08 -12.24 9.50
N ILE A 56 -0.91 -12.84 9.25
CA ILE A 56 -0.66 -13.68 8.08
C ILE A 56 -1.49 -14.97 8.17
N LYS A 57 -1.51 -15.64 9.33
CA LYS A 57 -2.33 -16.83 9.56
C LYS A 57 -3.83 -16.56 9.40
N LYS A 58 -4.30 -15.38 9.81
CA LYS A 58 -5.70 -14.97 9.67
C LYS A 58 -6.13 -14.72 8.22
N GLN A 59 -5.23 -14.28 7.35
CA GLN A 59 -5.52 -14.17 5.90
C GLN A 59 -5.59 -15.54 5.21
N ASN A 60 -4.74 -16.49 5.61
CA ASN A 60 -4.71 -17.83 5.00
C ASN A 60 -5.87 -18.73 5.41
N ARG A 61 -6.49 -18.51 6.58
CA ARG A 61 -7.68 -19.25 7.04
C ARG A 61 -8.96 -19.03 6.21
N LYS A 62 -8.95 -18.08 5.26
CA LYS A 62 -10.09 -17.81 4.35
C LYS A 62 -10.02 -18.59 3.04
N LEU A 63 -9.00 -19.42 2.84
CA LEU A 63 -8.94 -20.35 1.73
C LEU A 63 -9.52 -21.66 2.26
N PHE A 64 -10.71 -22.03 1.79
CA PHE A 64 -11.28 -23.36 1.99
C PHE A 64 -10.22 -24.41 1.66
N THR A 65 -10.00 -25.39 2.54
CA THR A 65 -9.19 -26.55 2.16
C THR A 65 -9.97 -27.40 1.16
N VAL A 66 -9.30 -28.26 0.40
CA VAL A 66 -9.98 -29.18 -0.54
C VAL A 66 -11.02 -30.05 0.19
N GLU A 67 -10.83 -30.27 1.50
CA GLU A 67 -11.75 -30.98 2.40
C GLU A 67 -13.03 -30.18 2.70
N ASP A 68 -12.98 -28.85 2.68
CA ASP A 68 -14.17 -27.99 2.83
C ASP A 68 -15.00 -27.90 1.52
N LEU A 69 -14.43 -28.34 0.40
CA LEU A 69 -15.04 -28.34 -0.94
C LEU A 69 -15.55 -29.72 -1.38
N ALA A 70 -15.41 -30.75 -0.52
CA ALA A 70 -15.87 -32.12 -0.73
C ALA A 70 -17.21 -32.38 -0.02
#